data_AF-A0A966BEF5-F1
#
_entry.id   AF-A0A966BEF5-F1
#
_cell.length_a   1.000
_cell.length_b   1.000
_cell.length_c   1.000
_cell.angle_alpha   90.00
_cell.angle_beta   90.00
_cell.angle_gamma   90.00
#
_symmetry.space_group_name_H-M   'P 1'
#
loop_
_entity.id
_entity.type
_entity.pdbx_description
1 polymer ?
#
loop_
_entity_poly.entity_id
_entity_poly.type
_entity_poly.pdbx_seq_one_letter_code
_entity_poly.pdbx_strand_id
1 'polypeptide(L)'
;LARVVDEMSADVYTFGLLTDFRGKLFPGSARLMELANERIELQVQARCWCNEPATHNARLADGVQIYDGDVVLIDDGQVAEVTYELRCRRHWISGEAGPVVDQLRVVG
;
A
#
# COMPACT_ATOMS: atom_id res chain seq x y z
N LEU A 1 -1.55 12.79 -19.10
CA LEU A 1 -2.65 11.79 -19.13
C LEU A 1 -3.98 12.48 -19.41
N ALA A 2 -4.45 13.44 -18.60
CA ALA A 2 -5.67 14.20 -18.92
C ALA A 2 -5.70 14.78 -20.34
N ARG A 3 -4.62 15.47 -20.76
CA ARG A 3 -4.48 15.98 -22.14
C ARG A 3 -4.60 14.90 -23.23
N VAL A 4 -4.21 13.66 -22.96
CA VAL A 4 -4.34 12.57 -23.94
C VAL A 4 -5.82 12.18 -24.11
N VAL A 5 -6.56 12.12 -22.99
CA VAL A 5 -8.01 11.90 -23.02
C VAL A 5 -8.69 13.04 -23.78
N ASP A 6 -8.36 14.29 -23.44
CA ASP A 6 -9.01 15.48 -24.01
C ASP A 6 -8.67 15.70 -25.49
N GLU A 7 -7.40 15.60 -25.88
CA GLU A 7 -6.93 15.96 -27.23
C GLU A 7 -7.02 14.78 -28.23
N MET A 8 -7.00 13.54 -27.75
CA MET A 8 -6.96 12.34 -28.61
C MET A 8 -8.22 11.47 -28.50
N SER A 9 -9.16 11.81 -27.62
CA SER A 9 -10.39 11.03 -27.37
C SER A 9 -10.10 9.56 -27.07
N ALA A 10 -9.04 9.30 -26.28
CA ALA A 10 -8.59 7.96 -25.93
C ALA A 10 -8.83 7.67 -24.44
N ASP A 11 -9.30 6.47 -24.13
CA ASP A 11 -9.47 6.01 -22.74
C ASP A 11 -8.12 5.66 -22.11
N VAL A 12 -7.88 6.19 -20.91
CA VAL A 12 -6.63 5.97 -20.16
C VAL A 12 -6.95 5.38 -18.80
N TYR A 13 -6.45 4.17 -18.54
CA TYR A 13 -6.57 3.50 -17.26
C TYR A 13 -5.22 3.43 -16.55
N THR A 14 -5.21 3.76 -15.26
CA THR A 14 -4.02 3.67 -14.41
C THR A 14 -4.32 2.84 -13.18
N PHE A 15 -3.40 1.95 -12.82
CA PHE A 15 -3.51 1.09 -11.64
C PHE A 15 -2.23 1.24 -10.80
N GLY A 16 -2.39 1.27 -9.48
CA GLY A 16 -1.23 1.40 -8.60
C GLY A 16 -1.61 1.58 -7.14
N LEU A 17 -0.60 1.57 -6.29
CA LEU A 17 -0.74 1.85 -4.87
C LEU A 17 -1.04 3.33 -4.66
N LEU A 18 -2.02 3.62 -3.80
CA LEU A 18 -2.40 4.99 -3.49
C LEU A 18 -1.40 5.63 -2.51
N THR A 19 -1.06 4.91 -1.44
CA THR A 19 -0.24 5.38 -0.34
C THR A 19 0.96 4.48 -0.06
N ASP A 20 2.03 5.10 0.43
CA ASP A 20 3.19 4.38 0.98
C ASP A 20 2.88 3.81 2.38
N PHE A 21 3.89 3.15 2.98
CA PHE A 21 3.74 2.55 4.32
C PHE A 21 3.48 3.56 5.44
N ARG A 22 3.75 4.85 5.19
CA ARG A 22 3.55 5.97 6.11
C ARG A 22 2.14 6.55 5.97
N GLY A 23 1.31 5.97 5.11
CA GLY A 23 -0.05 6.44 4.82
C GLY A 23 -0.08 7.72 3.96
N LYS A 24 1.05 8.11 3.35
CA LYS A 24 1.13 9.30 2.50
C LYS A 24 0.93 8.92 1.05
N LEU A 25 0.25 9.77 0.29
CA LEU A 25 0.10 9.56 -1.15
C LEU A 25 1.47 9.49 -1.81
N PHE A 26 1.66 8.50 -2.69
CA PHE A 26 2.79 8.57 -3.60
C PHE A 26 2.64 9.83 -4.47
N PRO A 27 3.74 10.56 -4.78
CA PRO A 27 3.64 11.78 -5.59
C PRO A 27 2.95 11.56 -6.94
N GLY A 28 3.23 10.43 -7.61
CA GLY A 28 2.56 10.03 -8.83
C GLY A 28 1.06 9.78 -8.63
N SER A 29 0.71 8.99 -7.60
CA SER A 29 -0.69 8.71 -7.27
C SER A 29 -1.47 9.96 -6.87
N ALA A 30 -0.86 10.88 -6.12
CA ALA A 30 -1.46 12.18 -5.80
C ALA A 30 -1.82 12.95 -7.09
N ARG A 31 -0.87 13.03 -8.04
CA ARG A 31 -1.10 13.71 -9.30
C ARG A 31 -2.18 13.03 -10.15
N LEU A 32 -2.23 11.70 -10.15
CA LEU A 32 -3.28 10.95 -10.84
C LEU A 32 -4.64 11.23 -10.21
N MET A 33 -4.73 11.25 -8.88
CA MET A 33 -5.99 11.55 -8.19
C MET A 33 -6.49 12.95 -8.54
N GLU A 34 -5.63 13.97 -8.55
CA GLU A 34 -6.01 15.33 -8.96
C GLU A 34 -6.59 15.41 -10.37
N LEU A 35 -6.08 14.59 -11.29
CA LEU A 35 -6.42 14.65 -12.71
C LEU A 35 -7.54 13.69 -13.12
N ALA A 36 -7.76 12.61 -12.38
CA ALA A 36 -8.67 11.55 -12.79
C ALA A 36 -10.14 11.99 -12.77
N ASN A 37 -10.87 11.71 -13.84
CA ASN A 37 -12.32 11.89 -13.92
C ASN A 37 -13.04 10.88 -13.01
N GLU A 38 -12.57 9.64 -12.98
CA GLU A 38 -13.13 8.56 -12.17
C GLU A 38 -12.04 7.90 -11.32
N ARG A 39 -12.40 7.51 -10.10
CA ARG A 39 -11.52 6.87 -9.13
C ARG A 39 -12.23 5.65 -8.58
N ILE A 40 -11.65 4.47 -8.79
CA ILE A 40 -12.26 3.20 -8.40
C ILE A 40 -11.27 2.46 -7.51
N GLU A 41 -11.70 2.14 -6.29
CA GLU A 41 -10.96 1.21 -5.44
C GLU A 41 -11.14 -0.21 -5.98
N LEU A 42 -10.06 -1.01 -5.98
CA LEU A 42 -10.10 -2.38 -6.47
C LEU A 42 -11.13 -3.19 -5.69
N GLN A 43 -11.97 -3.94 -6.42
CA GLN A 43 -13.07 -4.72 -5.84
C GLN A 43 -12.58 -5.90 -5.00
N VAL A 44 -11.36 -6.38 -5.23
CA VAL A 44 -10.73 -7.41 -4.40
C VAL A 44 -10.17 -6.74 -3.14
N GLN A 45 -10.96 -6.76 -2.08
CA GLN A 45 -10.56 -6.19 -0.80
C GLN A 45 -9.76 -7.22 0.00
N ALA A 46 -8.45 -6.99 0.08
CA ALA A 46 -7.65 -7.63 1.10
C ALA A 46 -8.23 -7.32 2.48
N ARG A 47 -8.08 -8.26 3.42
CA ARG A 47 -8.60 -8.11 4.78
C ARG A 47 -7.46 -7.94 5.75
N CYS A 48 -7.67 -7.04 6.72
CA CYS A 48 -6.85 -7.00 7.92
C CYS A 48 -7.10 -8.28 8.72
N TRP A 49 -6.19 -8.62 9.63
CA TRP A 49 -6.37 -9.73 10.57
C TRP A 49 -7.65 -9.61 11.43
N CYS A 50 -8.23 -8.41 11.54
CA CYS A 50 -9.51 -8.18 12.20
C CYS A 50 -10.73 -8.30 11.28
N ASN A 51 -10.54 -8.82 10.07
CA ASN A 51 -11.54 -9.05 9.04
C ASN A 51 -12.15 -7.79 8.37
N GLU A 52 -11.81 -6.60 8.86
CA GLU A 52 -12.14 -5.32 8.21
C GLU A 52 -11.33 -5.14 6.91
N PRO A 53 -11.85 -4.38 5.91
CA PRO A 53 -11.10 -4.05 4.70
C PRO A 53 -9.73 -3.45 5.03
N ALA A 54 -8.68 -4.03 4.46
CA ALA A 54 -7.34 -3.49 4.57
C ALA A 54 -7.15 -2.38 3.54
N THR A 55 -6.82 -1.19 4.02
CA THR A 55 -6.68 0.02 3.20
C THR A 55 -5.28 0.61 3.29
N HIS A 56 -4.42 0.06 4.15
CA HIS A 56 -3.08 0.56 4.42
C HIS A 56 -2.06 -0.56 4.30
N ASN A 57 -0.90 -0.23 3.73
CA ASN A 57 0.29 -1.07 3.77
C ASN A 57 1.06 -0.72 5.05
N ALA A 58 1.28 -1.69 5.92
CA ALA A 58 2.15 -1.57 7.08
C ALA A 58 3.52 -2.14 6.72
N ARG A 59 4.59 -1.38 6.96
CA ARG A 59 5.96 -1.89 6.90
C ARG A 59 6.37 -2.31 8.30
N LEU A 60 6.91 -3.52 8.43
CA LEU A 60 7.40 -4.05 9.69
C LEU A 60 8.91 -4.22 9.59
N ALA A 61 9.63 -3.88 10.64
CA ALA A 61 11.03 -4.24 10.85
C ALA A 61 11.07 -5.20 12.04
N ASP A 62 11.54 -6.43 11.83
CA ASP A 62 11.55 -7.50 12.84
C ASP A 62 10.18 -7.70 13.52
N GLY A 63 9.10 -7.63 12.72
CA GLY A 63 7.72 -7.80 13.19
C GLY A 63 7.09 -6.57 13.86
N VAL A 64 7.83 -5.46 14.01
CA VAL A 64 7.33 -4.21 14.59
C VAL A 64 7.04 -3.19 13.50
N GLN A 65 5.82 -2.64 13.49
CA GLN A 65 5.44 -1.65 12.49
C GLN A 65 6.26 -0.36 12.62
N ILE A 66 6.77 0.13 11.49
CA ILE A 66 7.49 1.40 11.39
C ILE A 66 6.69 2.42 10.57
N TYR A 67 6.83 3.69 10.92
CA TYR A 67 6.05 4.81 10.35
C TYR A 67 6.90 5.86 9.64
N ASP A 68 8.22 5.71 9.70
CA ASP A 68 9.17 6.63 9.08
C ASP A 68 10.31 5.85 8.42
N GLY A 69 11.11 6.57 7.64
CA GLY A 69 12.20 6.04 6.82
C GLY A 69 11.95 6.24 5.33
N ASP A 70 12.94 5.84 4.56
CA ASP A 70 12.92 5.98 3.11
C ASP A 70 11.87 5.06 2.48
N VAL A 71 11.13 5.61 1.51
CA VAL A 71 10.09 4.86 0.80
C VAL A 71 10.70 3.73 -0.01
N VAL A 72 11.85 3.99 -0.63
CA VAL A 72 12.65 3.00 -1.34
C VAL A 72 13.68 2.44 -0.37
N LEU A 73 13.55 1.15 -0.07
CA LEU A 73 14.56 0.39 0.65
C LEU A 73 15.14 -0.63 -0.33
N ILE A 74 16.46 -0.65 -0.46
CA ILE A 74 17.17 -1.74 -1.13
C ILE A 74 17.65 -2.64 0.00
N ASP A 75 17.10 -3.86 0.06
CA ASP A 75 17.54 -4.86 1.01
C ASP A 75 18.84 -5.50 0.49
N ASP A 76 19.94 -5.30 1.21
CA ASP A 76 21.23 -5.93 0.95
C ASP A 76 21.50 -7.14 1.86
N GLY A 77 20.50 -7.53 2.67
CA GLY A 77 20.57 -8.65 3.61
C GLY A 77 21.35 -8.37 4.89
N GLN A 78 21.80 -7.13 5.14
CA GLN A 78 22.54 -6.75 6.35
C GLN A 78 21.70 -5.99 7.38
N VAL A 79 20.47 -5.62 7.01
CA VAL A 79 19.50 -4.87 7.83
C VAL A 79 18.43 -5.80 8.43
N ALA A 80 17.72 -5.28 9.44
CA ALA A 80 16.54 -5.91 10.04
C ALA A 80 15.57 -6.45 8.97
N GLU A 81 14.91 -7.57 9.26
CA GLU A 81 14.00 -8.20 8.29
C GLU A 81 12.81 -7.27 8.05
N VAL A 82 12.70 -6.73 6.83
CA VAL A 82 11.62 -5.82 6.45
C VAL A 82 10.52 -6.58 5.71
N THR A 83 9.34 -6.63 6.31
CA THR A 83 8.16 -7.24 5.72
C THR A 83 7.04 -6.22 5.54
N TYR A 84 6.03 -6.59 4.75
CA TYR A 84 4.85 -5.75 4.53
C TYR A 84 3.57 -6.54 4.80
N GLU A 85 2.66 -5.92 5.53
CA GLU A 85 1.35 -6.48 5.86
C GLU A 85 0.23 -5.52 5.49
N LEU A 86 -0.94 -6.07 5.16
CA LEU A 86 -2.14 -5.28 4.85
C LEU A 86 -2.97 -5.07 6.12
N ARG A 87 -3.25 -3.81 6.47
CA ARG A 87 -3.99 -3.44 7.69
C ARG A 87 -5.15 -2.49 7.39
N CYS A 88 -6.20 -2.57 8.21
CA CYS A 88 -7.24 -1.56 8.22
C CYS A 88 -6.68 -0.28 8.85
N ARG A 89 -7.27 0.88 8.57
CA ARG A 89 -6.80 2.17 9.10
C ARG A 89 -6.62 2.16 10.63
N ARG A 90 -7.52 1.52 11.37
CA ARG A 90 -7.47 1.45 12.83
C ARG A 90 -6.21 0.75 13.34
N HIS A 91 -5.91 -0.44 12.81
CA HIS A 91 -4.73 -1.21 13.22
C HIS A 91 -3.44 -0.71 12.60
N TRP A 92 -3.52 -0.01 11.47
CA TRP A 92 -2.37 0.74 10.96
C TRP A 92 -2.02 1.90 11.91
N ILE A 93 -2.99 2.60 12.50
CA ILE A 93 -2.71 3.69 13.47
C ILE A 93 -2.20 3.16 14.81
N SER A 94 -2.77 2.06 15.33
CA SER A 94 -2.36 1.53 16.64
C SER A 94 -1.03 0.77 16.59
N GLY A 95 -0.62 0.27 15.42
CA GLY A 95 0.58 -0.56 15.26
C GLY A 95 0.44 -1.96 15.85
N GLU A 96 -0.74 -2.32 16.36
CA GLU A 96 -1.00 -3.61 17.00
C GLU A 96 -0.68 -4.77 16.05
N ALA A 97 0.19 -5.65 16.51
CA ALA A 97 0.45 -6.91 15.81
C ALA A 97 -0.84 -7.73 15.76
N GLY A 98 -1.13 -8.29 14.59
CA GLY A 98 -2.17 -9.30 14.48
C GLY A 98 -1.82 -10.56 15.25
N PRO A 99 -2.77 -11.49 15.42
CA PRO A 99 -2.43 -12.84 15.85
C PRO A 99 -1.32 -13.40 14.96
N VAL A 100 -0.35 -14.12 15.54
CA VAL A 100 0.69 -14.84 14.81
C VAL A 100 0.00 -15.95 14.02
N VAL A 101 -0.55 -15.59 12.87
CA VAL A 101 -0.90 -16.56 11.84
C VAL A 101 0.40 -16.88 11.16
N ASP A 102 0.74 -18.17 11.13
CA ASP A 102 1.86 -18.74 10.40
C ASP A 102 1.67 -18.32 8.92
N GLN A 103 2.23 -17.16 8.55
CA GLN A 103 2.05 -16.57 7.24
C GLN A 103 2.83 -17.46 6.28
N LEU A 104 2.09 -18.38 5.65
CA LEU A 104 2.44 -19.15 4.46
C LEU A 104 3.89 -18.88 4.00
N ARG A 105 4.82 -19.68 4.53
CA ARG A 105 6.06 -19.96 3.83
C ARG A 105 5.67 -20.54 2.47
N VAL A 106 5.57 -19.68 1.46
CA VAL A 106 5.65 -20.10 0.07
C VAL A 106 7.11 -20.49 -0.15
N VAL A 107 7.47 -21.67 0.35
CA VAL A 107 8.71 -22.34 -0.04
C VAL A 107 8.41 -22.95 -1.40
N GLY A 108 8.84 -22.26 -2.46
CA GLY A 108 9.11 -22.90 -3.74
C GLY A 108 10.39 -23.70 -3.68
#